data_AF-A0A7S3T8C3-F1
#
_entry.id   AF-A0A7S3T8C3-F1
#
_cell.length_a   1.000
_cell.length_b   1.000
_cell.length_c   1.000
_cell.angle_alpha   90.00
_cell.angle_beta   90.00
_cell.angle_gamma   90.00
#
_symmetry.space_group_name_H-M   'P 1'
#
loop_
_entity.id
_entity.type
_entity.pdbx_description
1 polymer ?
#
loop_
_entity_poly.entity_id
_entity_poly.type
_entity_poly.pdbx_seq_one_letter_code
_entity_poly.pdbx_strand_id
1 'polypeptide(L)'
;VALCRSGAPHLAGASREGVMKGGYILSDFDPALVPLVVLAGSGTEVALCVEAKAALQSIGVGARVVSVPCWELFDEQDEKYRQSVLFEPSGDGAPLPAGVKPVRVYVEAASTLGFGK
;
A
#
# COMPACT_ATOMS: atom_id res chain seq x y z
N VAL A 1 14.54 -0.42 13.64
CA VAL A 1 13.37 0.36 14.12
C VAL A 1 13.66 1.83 13.91
N ALA A 2 12.85 2.53 13.11
CA ALA A 2 12.95 3.97 12.89
C ALA A 2 11.72 4.65 13.50
N LEU A 3 11.90 5.71 14.30
CA LEU A 3 10.82 6.42 14.99
C LEU A 3 10.80 7.88 14.55
N CYS A 4 9.61 8.47 14.45
CA CYS A 4 9.46 9.89 14.14
C CYS A 4 9.70 10.77 15.37
N ARG A 5 10.20 12.00 15.13
CA ARG A 5 10.35 13.02 16.18
C ARG A 5 9.00 13.62 16.59
N SER A 6 8.11 13.80 15.61
CA SER A 6 6.78 14.38 15.81
C SER A 6 5.77 13.34 16.29
N GLY A 7 4.63 13.82 16.80
CA GLY A 7 3.47 12.94 16.99
C GLY A 7 2.95 12.43 15.65
N ALA A 8 2.49 11.18 15.64
CA ALA A 8 1.82 10.54 14.50
C ALA A 8 0.42 10.10 14.93
N PRO A 9 -0.59 10.22 14.05
CA PRO A 9 -1.94 9.75 14.36
C PRO A 9 -2.00 8.23 14.44
N HIS A 10 -2.87 7.71 15.29
CA HIS A 10 -3.23 6.30 15.26
C HIS A 10 -4.19 6.04 14.09
N LEU A 11 -3.74 5.30 13.09
CA LEU A 11 -4.54 5.04 11.88
C LEU A 11 -5.45 3.82 12.09
N ALA A 12 -6.71 3.94 11.67
CA ALA A 12 -7.62 2.81 11.63
C ALA A 12 -7.12 1.76 10.63
N GLY A 13 -7.24 0.48 10.97
CA GLY A 13 -6.72 -0.64 10.17
C GLY A 13 -5.27 -1.03 10.47
N ALA A 14 -4.57 -0.31 11.36
CA ALA A 14 -3.26 -0.72 11.84
C ALA A 14 -3.35 -2.12 12.49
N SER A 15 -2.46 -3.04 12.08
CA SER A 15 -2.51 -4.44 12.50
C SER A 15 -1.14 -4.94 12.93
N ARG A 16 -1.08 -5.58 14.10
CA ARG A 16 0.14 -6.23 14.60
C ARG A 16 0.56 -7.37 13.69
N GLU A 17 -0.40 -8.17 13.23
CA GLU A 17 -0.19 -9.29 12.32
C GLU A 17 0.27 -8.80 10.94
N GLY A 18 -0.27 -7.67 10.48
CA GLY A 18 0.17 -7.00 9.24
C GLY A 18 1.63 -6.54 9.32
N VAL A 19 2.04 -5.94 10.44
CA VAL A 19 3.44 -5.53 10.67
C VAL A 19 4.39 -6.73 10.63
N MET A 20 3.98 -7.89 11.16
CA MET A 20 4.79 -9.12 11.12
C MET A 20 5.03 -9.64 9.69
N LYS A 21 4.21 -9.22 8.72
CA LYS A 21 4.37 -9.55 7.29
C LYS A 21 5.18 -8.51 6.52
N GLY A 22 5.73 -7.49 7.18
CA GLY A 22 6.54 -6.43 6.57
C GLY A 22 5.74 -5.37 5.79
N GLY A 23 4.65 -5.75 5.12
CA GLY A 23 3.77 -4.85 4.40
C GLY A 23 2.35 -5.41 4.27
N TYR A 24 1.33 -4.55 4.44
CA TYR A 24 -0.07 -4.98 4.48
C TYR A 24 -1.04 -3.88 4.04
N ILE A 25 -2.23 -4.28 3.61
CA ILE A 25 -3.32 -3.38 3.25
C ILE A 25 -3.84 -2.72 4.53
N LEU A 26 -3.62 -1.43 4.68
CA LEU A 26 -4.16 -0.65 5.79
C LEU A 26 -5.63 -0.29 5.54
N SER A 27 -5.95 0.12 4.31
CA SER A 27 -7.28 0.57 3.93
C SER A 27 -7.53 0.37 2.44
N ASP A 28 -8.50 -0.48 2.10
CA ASP A 28 -8.77 -0.85 0.71
C ASP A 28 -9.77 0.07 0.00
N PHE A 29 -9.77 0.10 -1.33
CA PHE A 29 -10.72 0.91 -2.11
C PHE A 29 -12.17 0.45 -1.93
N ASP A 30 -13.11 1.35 -2.24
CA ASP A 30 -14.53 0.99 -2.29
C ASP A 30 -14.76 0.02 -3.47
N PRO A 31 -15.41 -1.14 -3.28
CA PRO A 31 -15.71 -2.08 -4.37
C PRO A 31 -16.47 -1.49 -5.55
N ALA A 32 -17.17 -0.37 -5.37
CA ALA A 32 -17.87 0.36 -6.43
C ALA A 32 -16.92 1.18 -7.34
N LEU A 33 -15.66 1.37 -6.94
CA LEU A 33 -14.67 2.15 -7.67
C LEU A 33 -13.65 1.25 -8.36
N VAL A 34 -13.12 1.71 -9.50
CA VAL A 34 -12.03 1.02 -10.19
C VAL A 34 -10.72 1.26 -9.42
N PRO A 35 -10.02 0.19 -9.00
CA PRO A 35 -8.75 0.31 -8.29
C PRO A 35 -7.62 0.68 -9.23
N LEU A 36 -7.37 1.98 -9.36
CA LEU A 36 -6.37 2.53 -10.27
C LEU A 36 -5.06 2.88 -9.56
N VAL A 37 -5.06 3.00 -8.23
CA VAL A 37 -3.89 3.48 -7.48
C VAL A 37 -3.64 2.64 -6.24
N VAL A 38 -2.37 2.28 -6.03
CA VAL A 38 -1.86 1.77 -4.76
C VAL A 38 -0.91 2.81 -4.18
N LEU A 39 -1.24 3.33 -3.00
CA LEU A 39 -0.44 4.26 -2.22
C LEU A 39 0.26 3.47 -1.12
N ALA A 40 1.54 3.19 -1.30
CA ALA A 40 2.35 2.48 -0.32
C ALA A 40 3.27 3.46 0.40
N GLY A 41 3.29 3.42 1.73
CA GLY A 41 4.20 4.24 2.52
C GLY A 41 4.62 3.58 3.83
N SER A 42 5.60 4.16 4.50
CA SER A 42 6.09 3.72 5.81
C SER A 42 6.08 4.88 6.81
N GLY A 43 6.03 4.56 8.11
CA GLY A 43 6.07 5.58 9.16
C GLY A 43 4.97 6.64 9.06
N THR A 44 5.38 7.91 9.09
CA THR A 44 4.47 9.07 9.11
C THR A 44 3.78 9.32 7.78
N GLU A 45 4.39 8.91 6.67
CA GLU A 45 3.91 9.09 5.32
C GLU A 45 2.63 8.28 5.05
N VAL A 46 2.37 7.23 5.83
CA VAL A 46 1.13 6.44 5.74
C VAL A 46 -0.11 7.31 6.00
N ALA A 47 -0.02 8.31 6.89
CA ALA A 47 -1.12 9.23 7.12
C ALA A 47 -1.43 10.06 5.86
N LEU A 48 -0.40 10.50 5.14
CA LEU A 48 -0.55 11.22 3.86
C LEU A 48 -1.19 10.32 2.80
N CYS A 49 -0.85 9.02 2.75
CA CYS A 49 -1.50 8.06 1.86
C CYS A 49 -3.01 7.95 2.13
N VAL A 50 -3.43 7.98 3.41
CA VAL A 50 -4.85 7.96 3.79
C VAL A 50 -5.57 9.23 3.32
N GLU A 51 -4.97 10.40 3.50
CA GLU A 51 -5.52 11.66 3.00
C GLU A 51 -5.62 11.69 1.47
N ALA A 52 -4.57 11.25 0.78
CA ALA A 52 -4.54 11.16 -0.67
C ALA A 52 -5.60 10.17 -1.21
N LYS A 53 -5.82 9.04 -0.53
CA LYS A 53 -6.92 8.13 -0.86
C LYS A 53 -8.28 8.83 -0.80
N ALA A 54 -8.55 9.60 0.25
CA ALA A 54 -9.82 10.32 0.38
C ALA A 54 -10.01 11.34 -0.75
N ALA A 55 -8.94 12.05 -1.13
CA ALA A 55 -8.95 12.97 -2.27
C ALA A 55 -9.23 12.23 -3.60
N LEU A 56 -8.59 11.08 -3.83
CA LEU A 56 -8.81 10.27 -5.03
C LEU A 56 -10.24 9.69 -5.09
N GLN A 57 -10.78 9.25 -3.96
CA GLN A 57 -12.17 8.76 -3.90
C GLN A 57 -13.18 9.85 -4.25
N SER A 58 -12.92 11.11 -3.87
CA SER A 58 -13.81 12.24 -4.20
C SER A 58 -13.96 12.50 -5.70
N ILE A 59 -12.99 12.06 -6.51
CA ILE A 59 -12.99 12.17 -7.97
C ILE A 59 -13.33 10.82 -8.66
N GLY A 60 -13.81 9.84 -7.89
CA GLY A 60 -14.21 8.52 -8.42
C GLY A 60 -13.06 7.55 -8.69
N VAL A 61 -11.88 7.78 -8.12
CA VAL A 61 -10.71 6.91 -8.27
C VAL A 61 -10.58 5.98 -7.07
N GLY A 62 -10.57 4.67 -7.32
CA GLY A 62 -10.30 3.67 -6.29
C GLY A 62 -8.82 3.65 -5.94
N ALA A 63 -8.51 3.96 -4.68
CA ALA A 63 -7.15 3.94 -4.14
C ALA A 63 -7.05 2.99 -2.94
N ARG A 64 -6.02 2.14 -2.96
CA ARG A 64 -5.62 1.28 -1.85
C ARG A 64 -4.48 1.92 -1.09
N VAL A 65 -4.53 1.90 0.23
CA VAL A 65 -3.42 2.30 1.10
C VAL A 65 -2.74 1.06 1.67
N VAL A 66 -1.43 0.98 1.47
CA VAL A 66 -0.57 -0.08 1.96
C VAL A 66 0.44 0.52 2.94
N SER A 67 0.54 -0.07 4.12
CA SER A 67 1.58 0.24 5.10
C SER A 67 2.73 -0.74 4.89
N VAL A 68 3.94 -0.25 4.65
CA VAL A 68 5.14 -1.08 4.42
C VAL A 68 6.23 -0.73 5.43
N PRO A 69 6.08 -1.11 6.71
CA PRO A 69 7.09 -0.83 7.74
C PRO A 69 8.45 -1.53 7.53
N CYS A 70 8.51 -2.63 6.78
CA CYS A 70 9.76 -3.34 6.48
C CYS A 70 9.68 -4.05 5.13
N TRP A 71 10.46 -3.56 4.16
CA TRP A 71 10.51 -4.13 2.81
C TRP A 71 11.12 -5.53 2.80
N GLU A 72 12.16 -5.77 3.59
CA GLU A 72 12.85 -7.05 3.65
C GLU A 72 11.90 -8.16 4.12
N LEU A 73 11.16 -7.93 5.21
CA LEU A 73 10.16 -8.88 5.69
C LEU A 73 9.01 -9.08 4.71
N PHE A 74 8.65 -8.04 3.97
CA PHE A 74 7.61 -8.13 2.94
C PHE A 74 8.08 -8.94 1.73
N ASP A 75 9.36 -8.82 1.35
CA ASP A 75 9.96 -9.54 0.23
C ASP A 75 10.13 -11.04 0.51
N GLU A 76 10.33 -11.40 1.78
CA GLU A 76 10.34 -12.79 2.25
C GLU A 76 8.95 -13.47 2.15
N GLN A 77 7.87 -12.70 1.98
CA GLN A 77 6.54 -13.28 1.84
C GLN A 77 6.35 -13.96 0.48
N ASP A 78 5.44 -14.93 0.44
CA ASP A 78 5.12 -15.61 -0.81
C ASP A 78 4.60 -14.63 -1.88
N GLU A 79 4.88 -14.96 -3.14
CA GLU A 79 4.51 -14.13 -4.29
C GLU A 79 3.00 -13.82 -4.34
N LYS A 80 2.16 -14.81 -3.97
CA LYS A 80 0.71 -14.63 -3.94
C LYS A 80 0.30 -13.60 -2.89
N TYR A 81 0.95 -13.57 -1.72
CA TYR A 81 0.72 -12.54 -0.73
C TYR A 81 1.15 -11.16 -1.23
N ARG A 82 2.37 -11.02 -1.76
CA ARG A 82 2.88 -9.75 -2.28
C ARG A 82 1.97 -9.19 -3.39
N GLN A 83 1.49 -10.06 -4.28
CA GLN A 83 0.50 -9.74 -5.31
C GLN A 83 -0.85 -9.31 -4.73
N SER A 84 -1.33 -10.00 -3.70
CA SER A 84 -2.59 -9.64 -3.05
C SER A 84 -2.57 -8.25 -2.42
N VAL A 85 -1.38 -7.77 -2.01
CA VAL A 85 -1.19 -6.48 -1.35
C VAL A 85 -0.93 -5.36 -2.38
N LEU A 86 0.05 -5.52 -3.26
CA LEU A 86 0.52 -4.48 -4.20
C LEU A 86 -0.08 -4.55 -5.60
N PHE A 87 -0.94 -5.53 -5.90
CA PHE A 87 -1.45 -5.80 -7.24
C PHE A 87 -0.34 -5.96 -8.28
N GLU A 88 0.66 -6.77 -7.95
CA GLU A 88 1.72 -7.08 -8.90
C GLU A 88 1.21 -7.97 -10.04
N PRO A 89 1.68 -7.73 -11.28
CA PRO A 89 1.33 -8.58 -12.40
C PRO A 89 2.05 -9.93 -12.31
N SER A 90 1.32 -10.98 -11.98
CA SER A 90 1.66 -12.36 -12.33
C SER A 90 0.98 -12.76 -13.64
N GLY A 91 1.60 -13.69 -14.38
CA GLY A 91 1.04 -14.26 -15.61
C GLY A 91 -0.35 -14.92 -15.45
N ASP A 92 -0.78 -15.17 -14.22
CA ASP A 92 -2.01 -15.92 -13.89
C ASP A 92 -3.21 -15.05 -13.49
N GLY A 93 -3.10 -13.72 -13.65
CA GLY A 93 -4.23 -12.81 -13.49
C GLY A 93 -4.32 -12.19 -12.10
N ALA A 94 -4.05 -10.89 -12.01
CA ALA A 94 -4.34 -10.10 -10.82
C ALA A 94 -5.84 -10.21 -10.46
N PRO A 95 -6.22 -10.05 -9.18
CA PRO A 95 -7.62 -10.02 -8.73
C PRO A 95 -8.41 -8.80 -9.23
N LEU A 96 -7.91 -8.12 -10.27
CA LEU A 96 -8.45 -6.89 -10.82
C LEU A 96 -9.27 -7.17 -12.08
N PRO A 97 -10.23 -6.31 -12.41
CA PRO A 97 -10.95 -6.39 -13.68
C PRO A 97 -9.98 -6.41 -14.86
N ALA A 98 -10.29 -7.19 -15.89
CA ALA A 98 -9.45 -7.31 -17.08
C ALA A 98 -9.14 -5.94 -17.69
N GLY A 99 -7.86 -5.65 -17.94
CA GLY A 99 -7.40 -4.39 -18.52
C GLY A 99 -7.08 -3.28 -17.51
N VAL A 100 -7.37 -3.45 -16.22
CA VAL A 100 -6.99 -2.48 -15.17
C VAL A 100 -5.52 -2.70 -14.79
N LYS A 101 -4.71 -1.65 -14.94
CA LYS A 101 -3.30 -1.62 -14.53
C LYS A 101 -3.12 -0.54 -13.47
N PRO A 102 -3.13 -0.89 -12.18
CA PRO A 102 -3.01 0.11 -11.12
C PRO A 102 -1.60 0.71 -11.12
N VAL A 103 -1.53 2.02 -10.91
CA VAL A 103 -0.28 2.74 -10.67
C VAL A 103 0.09 2.58 -9.21
N ARG A 104 1.35 2.22 -8.96
CA ARG A 104 1.91 2.12 -7.61
C ARG A 104 2.73 3.38 -7.31
N VAL A 105 2.39 4.05 -6.22
CA VAL A 105 3.11 5.23 -5.73
C VAL A 105 3.69 4.89 -4.36
N TYR A 106 5.01 4.96 -4.27
CA TYR A 106 5.74 4.76 -3.01
C TYR A 106 6.03 6.13 -2.39
N VAL A 107 5.52 6.36 -1.19
CA VAL A 107 5.64 7.61 -0.44
C VAL A 107 6.56 7.35 0.75
N GLU A 108 7.85 7.63 0.55
CA GLU A 108 8.92 7.31 1.49
C GLU A 108 9.94 8.45 1.57
N ALA A 109 10.55 8.65 2.73
CA ALA A 109 11.60 9.66 2.90
C ALA A 109 12.87 9.26 2.15
N ALA A 110 13.20 9.98 1.07
CA ALA A 110 14.47 9.97 0.31
C ALA A 110 15.18 8.61 0.18
N SER A 111 14.40 7.54 0.00
CA SER A 111 14.92 6.19 -0.17
C SER A 111 14.78 5.78 -1.63
N THR A 112 15.84 5.24 -2.20
CA THR A 112 15.76 4.61 -3.53
C THR A 112 15.10 3.23 -3.46
N LEU A 113 14.65 2.76 -2.30
CA LEU A 113 14.02 1.46 -2.13
C LEU A 113 12.58 1.51 -2.70
N GLY A 114 12.47 1.22 -3.99
CA GLY A 114 11.23 0.81 -4.64
C GLY A 114 11.27 -0.69 -4.91
N PHE A 115 10.12 -1.34 -4.88
CA PHE A 115 10.00 -2.76 -5.19
C PHE A 115 10.36 -3.02 -6.67
N GLY A 116 11.30 -3.94 -6.92
CA GLY A 116 11.78 -4.29 -8.27
C GLY A 116 13.05 -3.58 -8.76
N LYS A 117 14.04 -3.35 -7.89
CA LYS A 117 15.41 -2.99 -8.30
C LYS A 117 16.16 -4.15 -8.93
#